data_AF-A0A4Y2M184-F1
#
_entry.id   AF-A0A4Y2M184-F1
#
_cell.length_a   1.000
_cell.length_b   1.000
_cell.length_c   1.000
_cell.angle_alpha   90.00
_cell.angle_beta   90.00
_cell.angle_gamma   90.00
#
_symmetry.space_group_name_H-M   'P 1'
#
loop_
_entity.id
_entity.type
_entity.pdbx_description
1 polymer ?
#
loop_
_entity_poly.entity_id
_entity_poly.type
_entity_poly.pdbx_seq_one_letter_code
_entity_poly.pdbx_strand_id
1 'polypeptide(L)'
;METASLIHRPCLSTGTIQSGGASVIIWDVCSWSDMGPLIRLETTLTGDRYLRILSDHLYTFMSIVHSDGLGQFQRDNATSHASRVATKWLQEHSSDFRHFHWPPKSPEMSNIEDIRDALLHAVEKRSPLPRTPMDLLTVLQDSWREFPPGYFQTPVEAIQHRFASLLRARAGPTRY
;
A
#
# COMPACT_ATOMS: atom_id res chain seq x y z
N MET A 1 -8.62 -16.24 -16.92
CA MET A 1 -8.76 -14.77 -17.09
C MET A 1 -8.79 -14.01 -15.75
N GLU A 2 -8.47 -14.64 -14.61
CA GLU A 2 -8.45 -13.97 -13.28
C GLU A 2 -7.06 -13.48 -12.85
N THR A 3 -5.99 -13.98 -13.48
CA THR A 3 -4.59 -13.67 -13.13
C THR A 3 -4.16 -12.26 -13.51
N ALA A 4 -4.76 -11.66 -14.54
CA ALA A 4 -4.47 -10.29 -14.95
C ALA A 4 -5.03 -9.23 -13.97
N SER A 5 -6.10 -9.54 -13.23
CA SER A 5 -6.72 -8.61 -12.27
C SER A 5 -5.95 -8.52 -10.94
N LEU A 6 -5.02 -9.44 -10.72
CA LEU A 6 -4.11 -9.39 -9.58
C LEU A 6 -3.05 -8.30 -9.79
N ILE A 7 -2.56 -8.15 -11.03
CA ILE A 7 -1.41 -7.33 -11.43
C ILE A 7 -1.56 -5.86 -11.07
N HIS A 8 -2.74 -5.28 -11.24
CA HIS A 8 -2.94 -3.84 -11.10
C HIS A 8 -3.37 -3.35 -9.72
N ARG A 9 -3.20 -4.14 -8.65
CA ARG A 9 -3.77 -3.79 -7.34
C ARG A 9 -2.95 -2.76 -6.57
N PRO A 10 -3.52 -1.60 -6.21
CA PRO A 10 -2.86 -0.74 -5.26
C PRO A 10 -2.72 -1.38 -3.89
N CYS A 11 -1.52 -1.27 -3.33
CA CYS A 11 -1.20 -1.72 -1.98
C CYS A 11 -1.10 -0.54 -1.02
N LEU A 12 -1.57 -0.74 0.21
CA LEU A 12 -1.34 0.22 1.30
C LEU A 12 -0.23 -0.24 2.21
N SER A 13 0.53 0.75 2.64
CA SER A 13 1.48 0.62 3.71
C SER A 13 1.22 1.65 4.79
N THR A 14 1.43 1.24 6.04
CA THR A 14 1.50 2.14 7.17
C THR A 14 2.63 1.67 8.07
N GLY A 15 3.60 2.55 8.35
CA GLY A 15 4.79 2.15 9.09
C GLY A 15 5.61 3.31 9.60
N THR A 16 6.50 3.01 10.55
CA THR A 16 7.46 3.98 11.09
C THR A 16 8.78 3.85 10.35
N ILE A 17 9.28 4.94 9.78
CA ILE A 17 10.63 5.03 9.20
C ILE A 17 11.51 5.83 10.15
N GLN A 18 12.73 5.33 10.40
CA GLN A 18 13.70 5.96 11.28
C GLN A 18 15.04 6.13 10.57
N SER A 19 15.65 7.31 10.69
CA SER A 19 16.98 7.58 10.15
C SER A 19 17.59 8.81 10.83
N GLY A 20 18.92 8.80 11.05
CA GLY A 20 19.64 9.97 11.57
C GLY A 20 19.17 10.53 12.92
N GLY A 21 18.48 9.72 13.73
CA GLY A 21 17.86 10.14 14.99
C GLY A 21 16.43 10.69 14.85
N ALA A 22 15.92 10.84 13.63
CA ALA A 22 14.53 11.20 13.35
C ALA A 22 13.65 9.95 13.15
N SER A 23 12.36 10.10 13.40
CA SER A 23 11.35 9.09 13.06
C SER A 23 10.07 9.74 12.56
N VAL A 24 9.43 9.10 11.58
CA VAL A 24 8.13 9.50 11.05
C VAL A 24 7.25 8.28 10.86
N ILE A 25 5.96 8.42 11.13
CA ILE A 25 4.96 7.43 10.74
C ILE A 25 4.43 7.89 9.38
N ILE A 26 4.39 7.00 8.40
CA ILE A 26 3.88 7.29 7.06
C ILE A 26 2.72 6.36 6.71
N TRP A 27 1.85 6.86 5.85
CA TRP A 27 0.89 6.10 5.09
C TRP A 27 1.19 6.31 3.62
N ASP A 28 1.19 5.24 2.82
CA ASP A 28 1.39 5.34 1.39
C ASP A 28 0.48 4.36 0.63
N VAL A 29 0.26 4.70 -0.64
CA VAL A 29 -0.42 3.85 -1.62
C VAL A 29 0.39 3.84 -2.91
N CYS A 30 0.59 2.66 -3.50
CA CYS A 30 1.18 2.53 -4.83
C CYS A 30 0.42 1.48 -5.64
N SER A 31 0.30 1.67 -6.95
CA SER A 31 -0.20 0.68 -7.89
C SER A 31 0.96 -0.01 -8.62
N TRP A 32 0.61 -0.91 -9.53
CA TRP A 32 1.54 -1.53 -10.47
C TRP A 32 2.39 -0.52 -11.27
N SER A 33 1.76 0.55 -11.72
CA SER A 33 2.35 1.51 -12.66
C SER A 33 2.71 2.83 -12.00
N ASP A 34 1.99 3.21 -10.94
CA ASP A 34 2.00 4.57 -10.43
C ASP A 34 2.23 4.62 -8.92
N MET A 35 3.01 5.60 -8.50
CA MET A 35 3.18 5.93 -7.08
C MET A 35 2.07 6.88 -6.66
N GLY A 36 1.33 6.50 -5.62
CA GLY A 36 0.32 7.37 -5.02
C GLY A 36 0.91 8.27 -3.94
N PRO A 37 0.06 8.94 -3.15
CA PRO A 37 0.52 9.86 -2.12
C PRO A 37 1.26 9.15 -0.98
N LEU A 38 2.36 9.74 -0.51
CA LEU A 38 3.05 9.42 0.74
C LEU A 38 2.75 10.51 1.78
N ILE A 39 2.02 10.12 2.83
CA ILE A 39 1.39 11.00 3.80
C ILE A 39 2.00 10.77 5.19
N ARG A 40 2.41 11.85 5.87
CA ARG A 40 2.83 11.76 7.26
C ARG A 40 1.65 11.57 8.19
N LEU A 41 1.76 10.60 9.08
CA LEU A 41 0.91 10.44 10.24
C LEU A 41 1.61 11.02 11.48
N GLU A 42 0.93 11.92 12.19
CA GLU A 42 1.44 12.52 13.43
C GLU A 42 1.32 11.58 14.63
N THR A 43 0.37 10.66 14.56
CA THR A 43 -0.02 9.74 15.62
C THR A 43 -0.44 8.41 15.02
N THR A 44 -0.63 7.40 15.88
CA THR A 44 -1.22 6.11 15.49
C THR A 44 -2.51 6.32 14.70
N LEU A 45 -2.63 5.59 13.59
CA LEU A 45 -3.77 5.70 12.69
C LEU A 45 -5.06 5.27 13.40
N THR A 46 -6.03 6.17 13.53
CA THR A 46 -7.39 5.87 14.03
C THR A 46 -8.33 5.55 12.88
N GLY A 47 -9.48 4.92 13.16
CA GLY A 47 -10.49 4.65 12.13
C GLY A 47 -10.98 5.91 11.41
N ASP A 48 -11.24 6.99 12.14
CA ASP A 48 -11.70 8.27 11.56
C ASP A 48 -10.62 8.96 10.74
N ARG A 49 -9.35 8.90 11.18
CA ARG A 49 -8.23 9.42 10.38
C ARG A 49 -8.04 8.61 9.11
N TYR A 50 -8.17 7.29 9.20
CA TYR A 50 -8.09 6.42 8.04
C TYR A 50 -9.23 6.70 7.05
N LEU A 51 -10.45 6.91 7.53
CA LEU A 51 -11.59 7.32 6.67
C LEU A 51 -11.28 8.59 5.88
N ARG A 52 -10.69 9.62 6.52
CA ARG A 52 -10.29 10.85 5.82
C ARG A 52 -9.25 10.56 4.74
N ILE A 53 -8.24 9.74 5.04
CA ILE A 53 -7.23 9.35 4.06
C ILE A 53 -7.86 8.58 2.87
N LEU A 54 -8.81 7.69 3.14
CA LEU A 54 -9.55 6.97 2.09
C LEU A 54 -10.30 7.94 1.17
N SER A 55 -11.02 8.90 1.76
CA SER A 55 -11.81 9.89 1.01
C SER A 55 -10.94 10.89 0.24
N ASP A 56 -9.94 11.46 0.89
CA ASP A 56 -9.17 12.60 0.37
C ASP A 56 -8.07 12.17 -0.60
N HIS A 57 -7.58 10.93 -0.47
CA HIS A 57 -6.37 10.49 -1.17
C HIS A 57 -6.57 9.18 -1.94
N LEU A 58 -7.14 8.15 -1.32
CA LEU A 58 -7.32 6.86 -2.01
C LEU A 58 -8.32 6.99 -3.17
N TYR A 59 -9.47 7.63 -2.95
CA TYR A 59 -10.50 7.77 -3.98
C TYR A 59 -9.96 8.49 -5.23
N THR A 60 -9.30 9.63 -5.03
CA THR A 60 -8.66 10.39 -6.11
C THR A 60 -7.61 9.56 -6.83
N PHE A 61 -6.73 8.86 -6.10
CA PHE A 61 -5.72 8.01 -6.70
C PHE A 61 -6.32 6.86 -7.52
N MET A 62 -7.34 6.18 -7.00
CA MET A 62 -8.06 5.11 -7.70
C MET A 62 -8.72 5.62 -8.97
N SER A 63 -9.31 6.83 -8.96
CA SER A 63 -9.94 7.42 -10.14
C SER A 63 -8.94 7.72 -11.27
N ILE A 64 -7.68 8.01 -10.92
CA ILE A 64 -6.61 8.29 -11.88
C ILE A 64 -6.06 6.99 -12.46
N VAL A 65 -5.76 6.01 -11.60
CA VAL A 65 -5.08 4.76 -11.99
C VAL A 65 -6.05 3.74 -12.60
N HIS A 66 -7.31 3.77 -12.19
CA HIS A 66 -8.35 2.82 -12.60
C HIS A 66 -9.59 3.54 -13.14
N SER A 67 -9.39 4.32 -14.20
CA SER A 67 -10.49 5.01 -14.89
C SER A 67 -11.52 4.05 -15.52
N ASP A 68 -11.20 2.76 -15.62
CA ASP A 68 -12.10 1.70 -16.11
C ASP A 68 -13.04 1.12 -15.03
N GLY A 69 -12.90 1.55 -13.77
CA GLY A 69 -13.73 1.07 -12.64
C GLY A 69 -13.44 -0.38 -12.23
N LEU A 70 -12.39 -1.01 -12.77
CA LEU A 70 -11.99 -2.38 -12.43
C LEU A 70 -10.90 -2.43 -11.36
N GLY A 71 -10.55 -1.28 -10.80
CA GLY A 71 -9.57 -1.14 -9.74
C GLY A 71 -9.87 -2.05 -8.56
N GLN A 72 -8.86 -2.80 -8.13
CA GLN A 72 -8.93 -3.67 -6.97
C GLN A 72 -7.92 -3.20 -5.93
N PHE A 73 -8.39 -2.95 -4.72
CA PHE A 73 -7.56 -2.35 -3.69
C PHE A 73 -7.28 -3.35 -2.54
N GLN A 74 -6.02 -3.44 -2.10
CA GLN A 74 -5.56 -4.33 -1.02
C GLN A 74 -5.21 -3.56 0.25
N ARG A 75 -5.87 -3.91 1.37
CA ARG A 75 -5.50 -3.47 2.73
C ARG A 75 -5.07 -4.63 3.61
N ASP A 76 -4.17 -4.35 4.55
CA ASP A 76 -3.92 -5.26 5.68
C ASP A 76 -5.11 -5.28 6.66
N ASN A 77 -5.05 -6.16 7.67
CA ASN A 77 -6.09 -6.27 8.69
C ASN A 77 -5.76 -5.46 9.96
N ALA A 78 -5.04 -4.35 9.84
CA ALA A 78 -4.79 -3.45 10.97
C ALA A 78 -6.11 -2.96 11.59
N THR A 79 -6.15 -2.75 12.91
CA THR A 79 -7.38 -2.41 13.63
C THR A 79 -8.08 -1.14 13.10
N SER A 80 -7.31 -0.14 12.68
CA SER A 80 -7.83 1.09 12.06
C SER A 80 -8.47 0.82 10.70
N HIS A 81 -7.85 -0.05 9.91
CA HIS A 81 -8.37 -0.46 8.61
C HIS A 81 -9.64 -1.30 8.77
N ALA A 82 -9.69 -2.20 9.75
CA ALA A 82 -10.87 -2.99 10.09
C ALA A 82 -11.98 -2.21 10.83
N SER A 83 -11.81 -0.91 11.06
CA SER A 83 -12.82 -0.10 11.76
C SER A 83 -14.17 -0.09 11.04
N ARG A 84 -15.25 0.10 11.82
CA ARG A 84 -16.62 0.15 11.27
C ARG A 84 -16.79 1.29 10.27
N VAL A 85 -16.19 2.45 10.53
CA VAL A 85 -16.27 3.62 9.66
C VAL A 85 -15.57 3.40 8.32
N ALA A 86 -14.37 2.81 8.33
CA ALA A 86 -13.63 2.50 7.12
C ALA A 86 -14.30 1.39 6.29
N THR A 87 -14.82 0.36 6.96
CA THR A 87 -15.52 -0.74 6.30
C THR A 87 -16.83 -0.25 5.66
N LYS A 88 -17.58 0.62 6.34
CA LYS A 88 -18.80 1.23 5.80
C LYS A 88 -18.51 2.08 4.55
N TRP A 89 -17.49 2.94 4.61
CA TRP A 89 -17.12 3.77 3.47
C TRP A 89 -16.73 2.95 2.24
N LEU A 90 -15.96 1.86 2.43
CA LEU A 90 -15.61 0.95 1.33
C LEU A 90 -16.83 0.22 0.74
N GLN A 91 -17.84 -0.09 1.56
CA GLN A 91 -19.09 -0.69 1.07
C GLN A 91 -19.88 0.32 0.23
N GLU A 92 -19.95 1.58 0.66
CA GLU A 92 -20.63 2.66 -0.07
C GLU A 92 -19.98 2.94 -1.43
N HIS A 93 -18.67 2.74 -1.56
CA HIS A 93 -17.92 2.96 -2.81
C HIS A 93 -17.61 1.66 -3.58
N SER A 94 -18.30 0.56 -3.26
CA SER A 94 -18.06 -0.74 -3.89
C SER A 94 -18.46 -0.81 -5.38
N SER A 95 -19.26 0.14 -5.86
CA SER A 95 -19.55 0.34 -7.29
C SER A 95 -18.36 0.92 -8.06
N ASP A 96 -17.50 1.68 -7.39
CA ASP A 96 -16.45 2.48 -8.02
C ASP A 96 -15.14 1.69 -8.10
N PHE A 97 -14.88 0.85 -7.11
CA PHE A 97 -13.76 -0.07 -7.11
C PHE A 97 -14.04 -1.29 -6.22
N ARG A 98 -13.41 -2.42 -6.55
CA ARG A 98 -13.59 -3.67 -5.83
C ARG A 98 -12.60 -3.76 -4.65
N HIS A 99 -13.12 -4.08 -3.47
CA HIS A 99 -12.30 -4.37 -2.31
C HIS A 99 -11.86 -5.84 -2.32
N PHE A 100 -10.55 -6.10 -2.21
CA PHE A 100 -10.04 -7.46 -2.07
C PHE A 100 -9.99 -7.91 -0.61
N HIS A 101 -10.68 -9.01 -0.29
CA HIS A 101 -10.63 -9.58 1.05
C HIS A 101 -9.32 -10.36 1.26
N TRP A 102 -8.41 -9.79 2.05
CA TRP A 102 -7.15 -10.44 2.38
C TRP A 102 -7.34 -11.56 3.41
N PRO A 103 -6.72 -12.74 3.23
CA PRO A 103 -6.76 -13.78 4.24
C PRO A 103 -6.11 -13.32 5.56
N PRO A 104 -6.72 -13.58 6.72
CA PRO A 104 -6.07 -13.35 8.01
C PRO A 104 -4.77 -14.15 8.12
N LYS A 105 -3.73 -13.56 8.74
CA LYS A 105 -2.43 -14.19 9.05
C LYS A 105 -1.51 -14.49 7.86
N SER A 106 -1.42 -13.58 6.90
CA SER A 106 -0.43 -13.67 5.83
C SER A 106 0.43 -12.40 5.71
N PRO A 107 1.30 -12.14 6.72
CA PRO A 107 2.24 -11.02 6.70
C PRO A 107 3.31 -11.15 5.60
N GLU A 108 3.65 -12.38 5.19
CA GLU A 108 4.62 -12.69 4.11
C GLU A 108 4.20 -12.18 2.71
N MET A 109 3.01 -11.62 2.62
CA MET A 109 2.35 -11.26 1.38
C MET A 109 2.08 -9.75 1.29
N SER A 110 2.71 -8.94 2.15
CA SER A 110 2.61 -7.48 2.15
C SER A 110 3.86 -6.88 1.52
N ASN A 111 3.74 -6.03 0.49
CA ASN A 111 4.87 -5.29 -0.11
C ASN A 111 5.36 -4.14 0.79
N ILE A 112 4.77 -3.99 1.96
CA ILE A 112 5.05 -2.94 2.95
C ILE A 112 6.52 -2.92 3.33
N GLU A 113 7.11 -4.09 3.61
CA GLU A 113 8.52 -4.15 3.99
C GLU A 113 9.43 -3.83 2.79
N ASP A 114 9.10 -4.32 1.58
CA ASP A 114 9.89 -4.01 0.37
C ASP A 114 9.88 -2.49 0.05
N ILE A 115 8.72 -1.84 0.18
CA ILE A 115 8.58 -0.38 0.02
C ILE A 115 9.37 0.37 1.09
N ARG A 116 9.25 -0.08 2.34
CA ARG A 116 9.94 0.53 3.48
C ARG A 116 11.45 0.42 3.35
N ASP A 117 11.95 -0.74 2.96
CA ASP A 117 13.38 -0.98 2.74
C ASP A 117 13.92 -0.13 1.59
N ALA A 118 13.17 -0.03 0.48
CA ALA A 118 13.54 0.85 -0.63
C ALA A 118 13.62 2.33 -0.20
N LEU A 119 12.65 2.79 0.59
CA LEU A 119 12.63 4.15 1.13
C LEU A 119 13.78 4.40 2.11
N LEU A 120 14.05 3.45 3.03
CA LEU A 120 15.19 3.52 3.95
C LEU A 120 16.51 3.62 3.19
N HIS A 121 16.70 2.76 2.20
CA HIS A 121 17.91 2.75 1.39
C HIS A 121 18.08 4.04 0.57
N ALA A 122 16.98 4.64 0.11
CA ALA A 122 17.01 5.94 -0.56
C ALA A 122 17.40 7.08 0.40
N VAL A 123 16.91 7.05 1.64
CA VAL A 123 17.30 8.01 2.69
C VAL A 123 18.78 7.88 3.05
N GLU A 124 19.29 6.66 3.20
CA GLU A 124 20.69 6.39 3.54
C GLU A 124 21.69 6.92 2.50
N LYS A 125 21.28 7.04 1.24
CA LYS A 125 22.08 7.61 0.16
C LYS A 125 22.19 9.14 0.21
N ARG A 126 21.35 9.82 1.00
CA ARG A 126 21.39 11.28 1.12
C ARG A 126 22.50 11.71 2.08
N SER A 127 23.15 12.82 1.76
CA SER A 127 24.17 13.45 2.60
C SER A 127 23.91 14.96 2.71
N PRO A 128 23.82 15.52 3.94
CA PRO A 128 23.83 14.81 5.23
C PRO A 128 22.56 13.97 5.44
N LEU A 129 22.62 12.97 6.32
CA LEU A 129 21.41 12.25 6.72
C LEU A 129 20.40 13.19 7.39
N PRO A 130 19.09 13.01 7.16
CA PRO A 130 18.06 13.81 7.79
C PRO A 130 18.08 13.63 9.31
N ARG A 131 18.07 14.74 10.05
CA ARG A 131 18.14 14.74 11.52
C ARG A 131 16.85 15.18 12.19
N THR A 132 15.94 15.80 11.43
CA THR A 132 14.62 16.19 11.93
C THR A 132 13.53 15.37 11.26
N PRO A 133 12.35 15.18 11.91
CA PRO A 133 11.21 14.52 11.28
C PRO A 133 10.75 15.18 9.98
N MET A 134 10.91 16.51 9.86
CA MET A 134 10.55 17.23 8.64
C MET A 134 11.56 16.96 7.52
N ASP A 135 12.86 16.98 7.80
CA ASP A 135 13.87 16.64 6.80
C ASP A 135 13.70 15.20 6.32
N LEU A 136 13.41 14.27 7.24
CA LEU A 136 13.17 12.87 6.91
C LEU A 136 11.92 12.73 6.03
N LEU A 137 10.83 13.44 6.34
CA LEU A 137 9.64 13.44 5.50
C LEU A 137 9.94 13.97 4.09
N THR A 138 10.64 15.10 3.97
CA THR A 138 10.99 15.69 2.67
C THR A 138 11.81 14.71 1.84
N VAL A 139 12.85 14.13 2.42
CA VAL A 139 13.67 13.12 1.72
C VAL A 139 12.83 11.94 1.28
N LEU A 140 11.93 11.43 2.13
CA LEU A 140 11.06 10.32 1.77
C LEU A 140 10.12 10.68 0.62
N GLN A 141 9.52 11.87 0.62
CA GLN A 141 8.65 12.33 -0.45
C GLN A 141 9.40 12.56 -1.77
N ASP A 142 10.62 13.09 -1.71
CA ASP A 142 11.46 13.28 -2.90
C ASP A 142 11.89 11.93 -3.47
N SER A 143 12.41 11.03 -2.62
CA SER A 143 12.78 9.68 -3.04
C SER A 143 11.59 8.88 -3.58
N TRP A 144 10.42 9.02 -2.99
CA TRP A 144 9.20 8.38 -3.47
C TRP A 144 8.81 8.82 -4.89
N ARG A 145 9.00 10.09 -5.21
CA ARG A 145 8.76 10.66 -6.55
C ARG A 145 9.84 10.30 -7.57
N GLU A 146 11.06 10.09 -7.10
CA GLU A 146 12.22 9.74 -7.93
C GLU A 146 12.25 8.26 -8.32
N PHE A 147 11.48 7.39 -7.64
CA PHE A 147 11.38 5.99 -8.05
C PHE A 147 10.86 5.89 -9.49
N PRO A 148 11.53 5.12 -10.36
CA PRO A 148 11.11 5.01 -11.76
C PRO A 148 9.71 4.40 -11.85
N PRO A 149 8.94 4.75 -12.90
CA PRO A 149 7.67 4.09 -13.19
C PRO A 149 7.86 2.57 -13.22
N GLY A 150 7.05 1.87 -12.44
CA GLY A 150 7.14 0.43 -12.32
C GLY A 150 8.29 -0.11 -11.46
N TYR A 151 8.96 0.70 -10.64
CA TYR A 151 9.96 0.23 -9.69
C TYR A 151 9.43 -0.91 -8.79
N PHE A 152 8.18 -0.82 -8.37
CA PHE A 152 7.53 -1.85 -7.56
C PHE A 152 6.83 -2.94 -8.38
N GLN A 153 6.94 -2.97 -9.71
CA GLN A 153 6.36 -4.03 -10.55
C GLN A 153 6.86 -5.40 -10.11
N THR A 154 8.16 -5.65 -10.15
CA THR A 154 8.72 -6.96 -9.80
C THR A 154 8.39 -7.42 -8.37
N PRO A 155 8.52 -6.56 -7.33
CA PRO A 155 8.04 -6.91 -5.98
C PRO A 155 6.55 -7.23 -5.92
N VAL A 156 5.71 -6.42 -6.58
CA VAL A 156 4.25 -6.60 -6.62
C VAL A 156 3.85 -7.88 -7.37
N GLU A 157 4.49 -8.23 -8.50
CA GLU A 157 4.26 -9.52 -9.19
C GLU A 157 4.67 -10.68 -8.34
N ALA A 158 5.84 -10.61 -7.69
CA ALA A 158 6.36 -11.71 -6.90
C ALA A 158 5.37 -12.07 -5.79
N ILE A 159 4.78 -11.06 -5.14
CA ILE A 159 3.74 -11.24 -4.12
C ILE A 159 2.46 -11.82 -4.71
N GLN A 160 1.99 -11.30 -5.84
CA GLN A 160 0.78 -11.81 -6.50
C GLN A 160 0.97 -13.26 -7.00
N HIS A 161 2.16 -13.60 -7.48
CA HIS A 161 2.50 -14.95 -7.91
C HIS A 161 2.56 -15.90 -6.70
N ARG A 162 3.15 -15.47 -5.58
CA ARG A 162 3.10 -16.21 -4.30
C ARG A 162 1.66 -16.41 -3.85
N PHE A 163 0.83 -15.37 -3.93
CA PHE A 163 -0.59 -15.43 -3.57
C PHE A 163 -1.37 -16.42 -4.44
N ALA A 164 -1.22 -16.34 -5.76
CA ALA A 164 -1.84 -17.26 -6.71
C ALA A 164 -1.38 -18.72 -6.46
N SER A 165 -0.11 -18.92 -6.15
CA SER A 165 0.44 -20.24 -5.80
C SER A 165 -0.16 -20.78 -4.51
N LEU A 166 -0.32 -19.94 -3.48
CA LEU A 166 -0.94 -20.31 -2.21
C LEU A 166 -2.42 -20.66 -2.36
N LEU A 167 -3.17 -19.89 -3.17
CA LEU A 167 -4.56 -20.21 -3.48
C LEU A 167 -4.69 -21.57 -4.18
N ARG A 168 -3.83 -21.84 -5.18
CA ARG A 168 -3.80 -23.15 -5.86
C ARG A 168 -3.45 -24.29 -4.92
N ALA A 169 -2.49 -24.10 -4.03
CA ALA A 169 -2.09 -25.12 -3.05
C ALA A 169 -3.23 -25.44 -2.06
N ARG A 170 -4.05 -24.44 -1.69
CA ARG A 170 -5.21 -24.64 -0.80
C ARG A 170 -6.44 -25.22 -1.50
N ALA A 171 -6.56 -25.08 -2.83
CA ALA A 171 -7.69 -25.61 -3.58
C ALA A 171 -7.67 -27.15 -3.72
N GLY A 172 -6.49 -27.79 -3.65
CA GLY A 172 -6.35 -29.25 -3.78
C GLY A 172 -6.84 -29.81 -5.14
N PRO A 173 -6.51 -31.06 -5.50
CA PRO A 173 -7.15 -31.69 -6.65
C PRO A 173 -8.61 -31.99 -6.30
N THR A 174 -9.57 -31.37 -7.01
CA THR A 174 -10.95 -31.86 -7.07
C THR A 174 -10.91 -33.28 -7.59
N ARG A 175 -11.18 -34.26 -6.71
CA ARG A 175 -11.42 -35.64 -7.11
C ARG A 175 -12.69 -35.66 -7.96
N TYR A 176 -12.54 -36.06 -9.22
CA TYR A 176 -13.63 -36.62 -10.02
C TYR A 176 -14.12 -37.92 -9.39
#